data_AF-A0A524CH94-F1
#
_entry.id   AF-A0A524CH94-F1
#
_cell.length_a   1.000
_cell.length_b   1.000
_cell.length_c   1.000
_cell.angle_alpha   90.00
_cell.angle_beta   90.00
_cell.angle_gamma   90.00
#
_symmetry.space_group_name_H-M   'P 1'
#
loop_
_entity.id
_entity.type
_entity.pdbx_description
1 polymer ?
#
loop_
_entity_poly.entity_id
_entity_poly.type
_entity_poly.pdbx_seq_one_letter_code
_entity_poly.pdbx_strand_id
1 'polypeptide(L)'
;MVNKRLKEPYVTYGISVIITILAILFFQIVGYPRVVTSTQILDIYTSPFYMIPIFIPFGILLGELLWMLFNIKEIKKQQLISLVVGLILIGLLSLLRYILGLPYSGHTLILAFYIPNQIVKSEKKDPVRILIGFIIFLITSVYKLIFWLDFITYFSGLGVGFLIWIFSYLISKKMLRRKNI
;
A
#
# COMPACT_ATOMS: atom_id res chain seq x y z
N MET A 1 -0.13 31.15 19.81
CA MET A 1 0.14 29.77 19.35
C MET A 1 -0.90 29.36 18.33
N VAL A 2 -0.60 29.44 17.04
CA VAL A 2 -1.52 28.99 15.98
C VAL A 2 -1.44 27.46 15.91
N ASN A 3 -2.32 26.78 16.64
CA ASN A 3 -2.50 25.33 16.50
C ASN A 3 -3.29 25.05 15.21
N LYS A 4 -2.73 25.38 14.05
CA LYS A 4 -3.25 24.97 12.75
C LYS A 4 -2.96 23.48 12.59
N ARG A 5 -3.80 22.63 13.18
CA ARG A 5 -3.80 21.20 12.84
C ARG A 5 -4.01 21.08 11.34
N LEU A 6 -2.99 20.62 10.62
CA LEU A 6 -3.09 20.36 9.18
C LEU A 6 -4.26 19.42 8.93
N LYS A 7 -5.15 19.77 7.99
CA LYS A 7 -6.29 18.90 7.66
C LYS A 7 -5.73 17.61 7.06
N GLU A 8 -6.31 16.49 7.48
CA GLU A 8 -5.89 15.13 7.08
C GLU A 8 -5.68 14.98 5.56
N PRO A 9 -6.60 15.46 4.69
CA PRO A 9 -6.40 15.32 3.25
C PRO A 9 -5.12 15.97 2.72
N TYR A 10 -4.73 17.14 3.24
CA TYR A 10 -3.53 17.84 2.77
C TYR A 10 -2.25 17.07 3.11
N VAL A 11 -2.18 16.48 4.30
CA VAL A 11 -1.04 15.64 4.69
C VAL A 11 -1.03 14.37 3.86
N THR A 12 -2.17 13.69 3.76
CA THR A 12 -2.29 12.42 3.08
C THR A 12 -1.97 12.51 1.58
N TYR A 13 -2.64 13.41 0.86
CA TYR A 13 -2.40 13.60 -0.58
C TYR A 13 -1.04 14.28 -0.84
N GLY A 14 -0.60 15.21 0.02
CA GLY A 14 0.71 15.84 -0.10
C GLY A 14 1.86 14.83 -0.03
N ILE A 15 1.82 13.92 0.96
CA ILE A 15 2.81 12.84 1.10
C ILE A 15 2.75 11.88 -0.10
N SER A 16 1.53 11.54 -0.56
CA SER A 16 1.34 10.73 -1.76
C SER A 16 2.00 11.34 -3.00
N VAL A 17 1.84 12.64 -3.21
CA VAL A 17 2.45 13.35 -4.34
C VAL A 17 3.97 13.38 -4.20
N ILE A 18 4.50 13.73 -3.03
CA ILE A 18 5.94 13.79 -2.77
C ILE A 18 6.59 12.43 -3.06
N ILE A 19 6.04 11.35 -2.53
CA ILE A 19 6.58 10.00 -2.72
C ILE A 19 6.52 9.58 -4.19
N THR A 20 5.44 9.91 -4.89
CA THR A 20 5.30 9.61 -6.31
C THR A 20 6.33 10.37 -7.14
N ILE A 21 6.57 11.66 -6.86
CA ILE A 21 7.60 12.47 -7.52
C ILE A 21 9.00 11.91 -7.25
N LEU A 22 9.31 11.57 -5.99
CA LEU A 22 10.59 10.97 -5.63
C LEU A 22 10.80 9.63 -6.33
N ALA A 23 9.76 8.80 -6.45
CA ALA A 23 9.82 7.55 -7.20
C ALA A 23 10.08 7.80 -8.69
N ILE A 24 9.40 8.77 -9.31
CA ILE A 24 9.66 9.16 -10.71
C ILE A 24 11.13 9.55 -10.88
N LEU A 25 11.64 10.48 -10.06
CA LEU A 25 13.04 10.93 -10.14
C LEU A 25 14.01 9.76 -9.94
N PHE A 26 13.75 8.89 -8.97
CA PHE A 26 14.57 7.71 -8.72
C PHE A 26 14.64 6.79 -9.95
N PHE A 27 13.51 6.45 -10.56
CA PHE A 27 13.51 5.56 -11.73
C PHE A 27 13.98 6.23 -13.01
N GLN A 28 13.96 7.55 -13.11
CA GLN A 28 14.62 8.28 -14.20
C GLN A 28 16.15 8.22 -14.10
N ILE A 29 16.70 8.18 -12.87
CA ILE A 29 18.15 8.11 -12.64
C ILE A 29 18.66 6.68 -12.70
N VAL A 30 17.99 5.74 -12.02
CA VAL A 30 18.43 4.34 -11.87
C VAL A 30 17.95 3.46 -13.03
N GLY A 31 16.89 3.87 -13.72
CA GLY A 31 16.21 3.06 -14.72
C GLY A 31 15.13 2.16 -14.11
N TYR A 32 14.18 1.74 -14.94
CA TYR A 32 13.11 0.82 -14.52
C TYR A 32 13.63 -0.61 -14.45
N PRO A 33 13.22 -1.41 -13.45
CA PRO A 33 13.69 -2.78 -13.31
C PRO A 33 13.12 -3.68 -14.43
N ARG A 34 13.83 -4.77 -14.75
CA ARG A 34 13.29 -5.83 -15.61
C ARG A 34 12.09 -6.52 -14.96
N VAL A 35 11.18 -7.04 -15.78
CA VAL A 35 10.02 -7.76 -15.27
C VAL A 35 10.44 -9.14 -14.77
N VAL A 36 10.37 -9.32 -13.45
CA VAL A 36 10.62 -10.61 -12.79
C VAL A 36 9.28 -11.27 -12.46
N THR A 37 9.09 -12.47 -13.01
CA THR A 37 7.95 -13.35 -12.76
C THR A 37 8.37 -14.50 -11.85
N SER A 38 7.41 -15.35 -11.46
CA SER A 38 7.68 -16.54 -10.65
C SER A 38 8.57 -17.59 -11.35
N THR A 39 8.59 -17.59 -12.68
CA THR A 39 9.26 -18.63 -13.49
C THR A 39 10.48 -18.10 -14.25
N GLN A 40 10.50 -16.81 -14.58
CA GLN A 40 11.53 -16.22 -15.43
C GLN A 40 11.70 -14.72 -15.25
N ILE A 41 12.85 -14.22 -15.66
CA ILE A 41 13.09 -12.79 -15.89
C ILE A 41 12.80 -12.52 -17.36
N LEU A 42 11.79 -11.71 -17.64
CA LEU A 42 11.48 -11.30 -19.02
C LEU A 42 12.49 -10.25 -19.47
N ASP A 43 12.89 -10.30 -20.75
CA ASP A 43 13.79 -9.31 -21.35
C ASP A 43 13.04 -8.02 -21.77
N ILE A 44 12.19 -7.54 -20.86
CA ILE A 44 11.44 -6.28 -20.98
C ILE A 44 11.55 -5.51 -19.67
N TYR A 45 11.62 -4.18 -19.80
CA TYR A 45 11.60 -3.28 -18.65
C TYR A 45 10.17 -3.03 -18.16
N THR A 46 10.04 -2.81 -16.86
CA THR A 46 8.76 -2.51 -16.24
C THR A 46 8.24 -1.16 -16.75
N SER A 47 7.02 -1.15 -17.29
CA SER A 47 6.41 0.09 -17.78
C SER A 47 6.21 1.12 -16.66
N PRO A 48 6.53 2.41 -16.89
CA PRO A 48 6.25 3.49 -15.93
C PRO A 48 4.76 3.55 -15.55
N PHE A 49 3.86 3.24 -16.49
CA PHE A 49 2.41 3.23 -16.26
C PHE A 49 1.97 2.15 -15.27
N TYR A 50 2.76 1.10 -15.10
CA TYR A 50 2.56 0.09 -14.06
C TYR A 50 3.29 0.48 -12.76
N MET A 51 4.55 0.91 -12.89
CA MET A 51 5.47 1.09 -11.76
C MET A 51 5.17 2.33 -10.92
N ILE A 52 4.87 3.46 -11.55
CA ILE A 52 4.73 4.75 -10.86
C ILE A 52 3.41 4.86 -10.08
N PRO A 53 2.25 4.44 -10.61
CA PRO A 53 0.99 4.67 -9.91
C PRO A 53 0.90 3.98 -8.54
N ILE A 54 1.62 2.88 -8.29
CA ILE A 54 1.59 2.17 -6.99
C ILE A 54 2.06 3.04 -5.81
N PHE A 55 2.88 4.06 -6.09
CA PHE A 55 3.37 4.96 -5.06
C PHE A 55 2.28 5.89 -4.51
N ILE A 56 1.18 6.05 -5.24
CA ILE A 56 0.01 6.81 -4.78
C ILE A 56 -0.67 6.12 -3.57
N PRO A 57 -1.18 4.87 -3.66
CA PRO A 57 -1.81 4.20 -2.53
C PRO A 57 -0.82 3.99 -1.37
N PHE A 58 0.44 3.69 -1.68
CA PHE A 58 1.48 3.59 -0.65
C PHE A 58 1.69 4.93 0.08
N GLY A 59 1.81 6.03 -0.65
CA GLY A 59 1.98 7.35 -0.07
C GLY A 59 0.74 7.86 0.67
N ILE A 60 -0.46 7.47 0.25
CA ILE A 60 -1.70 7.70 1.03
C ILE A 60 -1.60 6.97 2.39
N LEU A 61 -1.17 5.71 2.44
CA LEU A 61 -1.02 4.99 3.72
C LEU A 61 0.02 5.66 4.63
N LEU A 62 1.15 6.10 4.07
CA LEU A 62 2.18 6.81 4.83
C LEU A 62 1.70 8.19 5.32
N GLY A 63 0.98 8.92 4.48
CA GLY A 63 0.40 10.20 4.87
C GLY A 63 -0.67 10.06 5.96
N GLU A 64 -1.49 9.01 5.89
CA GLU A 64 -2.43 8.66 6.97
C GLU A 64 -1.69 8.32 8.27
N LEU A 65 -0.61 7.53 8.19
CA LEU A 65 0.24 7.20 9.32
C LEU A 65 0.80 8.47 9.97
N LEU A 66 1.44 9.34 9.19
CA LEU A 66 2.01 10.59 9.68
C LEU A 66 0.94 11.49 10.29
N TRP A 67 -0.20 11.66 9.63
CA TRP A 67 -1.29 12.47 10.16
C TRP A 67 -1.81 11.92 11.50
N MET A 68 -1.98 10.60 11.60
CA MET A 68 -2.40 9.95 12.84
C MET A 68 -1.38 10.14 13.97
N LEU A 69 -0.08 10.02 13.68
CA LEU A 69 1.00 10.24 14.66
C LEU A 69 0.95 11.64 15.29
N PHE A 70 0.63 12.68 14.51
CA PHE A 70 0.55 14.06 15.00
C PHE A 70 -0.80 14.45 15.60
N ASN A 71 -1.85 13.62 15.47
CA ASN A 71 -3.22 13.96 15.87
C ASN A 71 -3.90 12.89 16.76
N ILE A 72 -3.11 12.14 17.53
CA ILE A 72 -3.59 10.99 18.30
C ILE A 72 -4.70 11.40 19.30
N LYS A 73 -5.88 10.79 19.14
CA LYS A 73 -6.88 10.59 20.20
C LYS A 73 -6.86 9.12 20.61
N GLU A 74 -7.25 8.77 21.83
CA GLU A 74 -7.22 7.39 22.34
C GLU A 74 -7.90 6.35 21.42
N ILE A 75 -9.06 6.69 20.85
CA ILE A 75 -9.82 5.81 19.93
C ILE A 75 -9.04 5.57 18.62
N LYS A 76 -8.16 6.51 18.23
CA LYS A 76 -7.32 6.44 17.01
C LYS A 76 -6.01 5.70 17.21
N LYS A 77 -5.58 5.45 18.46
CA LYS A 77 -4.33 4.74 18.76
C LYS A 77 -4.33 3.31 18.22
N GLN A 78 -5.48 2.63 18.22
CA GLN A 78 -5.59 1.25 17.73
C GLN A 78 -5.53 1.17 16.21
N GLN A 79 -6.19 2.10 15.51
CA GLN A 79 -6.08 2.24 14.06
C GLN A 79 -4.64 2.57 13.64
N LEU A 80 -3.95 3.43 14.41
CA LEU A 80 -2.54 3.71 14.22
C LEU A 80 -1.68 2.44 14.35
N ILE A 81 -1.84 1.66 15.42
CA ILE A 81 -1.09 0.41 15.62
C ILE A 81 -1.34 -0.57 14.47
N SER A 82 -2.60 -0.75 14.07
CA SER A 82 -3.01 -1.62 12.96
C SER A 82 -2.32 -1.23 11.64
N LEU A 83 -2.29 0.08 11.34
CA LEU A 83 -1.63 0.63 10.17
C LEU A 83 -0.10 0.49 10.23
N VAL A 84 0.51 0.76 11.38
CA VAL A 84 1.96 0.58 11.61
C VAL A 84 2.36 -0.87 11.38
N VAL A 85 1.66 -1.81 12.02
CA VAL A 85 1.93 -3.25 11.85
C VAL A 85 1.77 -3.66 10.39
N GLY A 86 0.71 -3.20 9.73
CA GLY A 86 0.48 -3.49 8.32
C GLY A 86 1.62 -2.99 7.42
N LEU A 87 2.04 -1.73 7.61
CA LEU A 87 3.14 -1.14 6.83
C LEU A 87 4.49 -1.81 7.11
N ILE A 88 4.78 -2.20 8.36
CA ILE A 88 5.97 -2.96 8.71
C ILE A 88 5.96 -4.32 8.00
N LEU A 89 4.83 -5.05 8.04
CA LEU A 89 4.71 -6.34 7.36
C LEU A 89 4.86 -6.20 5.85
N ILE A 90 4.27 -5.18 5.23
CA ILE A 90 4.44 -4.86 3.82
C ILE A 90 5.91 -4.61 3.48
N GLY A 91 6.59 -3.77 4.27
CA GLY A 91 8.00 -3.45 4.08
C GLY A 91 8.90 -4.68 4.22
N LEU A 92 8.73 -5.45 5.29
CA LEU A 92 9.49 -6.68 5.54
C LEU A 92 9.28 -7.71 4.43
N LEU A 93 8.03 -7.96 4.02
CA LEU A 93 7.76 -8.90 2.94
C LEU A 93 8.26 -8.36 1.60
N SER A 94 8.20 -7.06 1.34
CA SER A 94 8.78 -6.49 0.12
C SER A 94 10.31 -6.66 0.09
N LEU A 95 10.98 -6.55 1.24
CA LEU A 95 12.43 -6.79 1.37
C LEU A 95 12.77 -8.27 1.23
N LEU A 96 12.06 -9.16 1.94
CA LEU A 96 12.26 -10.61 1.87
C LEU A 96 12.07 -11.13 0.44
N ARG A 97 11.10 -10.57 -0.29
CA ARG A 97 10.92 -10.85 -1.71
C ARG A 97 12.18 -10.53 -2.51
N TYR A 98 12.77 -9.36 -2.27
CA TYR A 98 13.97 -8.93 -2.99
C TYR A 98 15.19 -9.80 -2.66
N ILE A 99 15.37 -10.17 -1.39
CA ILE A 99 16.51 -10.98 -0.92
C ILE A 99 16.38 -12.46 -1.32
N LEU A 100 15.19 -13.04 -1.14
CA LEU A 100 14.95 -14.48 -1.26
C LEU A 100 14.25 -14.87 -2.58
N GLY A 101 13.94 -13.91 -3.45
CA GLY A 101 13.28 -14.18 -4.74
C GLY A 101 11.86 -14.72 -4.59
N LEU A 102 11.12 -14.33 -3.54
CA LEU A 102 9.81 -14.91 -3.25
C LEU A 102 8.80 -14.61 -4.38
N PRO A 103 7.95 -15.58 -4.76
CA PRO A 103 7.11 -15.48 -5.95
C PRO A 103 5.80 -14.73 -5.65
N TYR A 104 5.86 -13.50 -5.15
CA TYR A 104 4.72 -12.59 -5.01
C TYR A 104 5.03 -11.16 -5.45
N SER A 105 4.05 -10.44 -5.98
CA SER A 105 4.23 -9.07 -6.45
C SER A 105 4.05 -8.07 -5.31
N GLY A 106 5.03 -7.19 -5.13
CA GLY A 106 4.92 -6.08 -4.17
C GLY A 106 3.76 -5.13 -4.49
N HIS A 107 3.42 -4.94 -5.77
CA HIS A 107 2.33 -4.05 -6.17
C HIS A 107 0.98 -4.63 -5.75
N THR A 108 0.74 -5.91 -6.06
CA THR A 108 -0.49 -6.59 -5.68
C THR A 108 -0.61 -6.72 -4.17
N LEU A 109 0.51 -6.93 -3.46
CA LEU A 109 0.56 -6.95 -2.01
C LEU A 109 0.12 -5.62 -1.40
N ILE A 110 0.67 -4.49 -1.88
CA ILE A 110 0.28 -3.14 -1.44
C ILE A 110 -1.21 -2.90 -1.70
N LEU A 111 -1.70 -3.22 -2.90
CA LEU A 111 -3.10 -2.97 -3.27
C LEU A 111 -4.09 -3.84 -2.50
N ALA A 112 -3.76 -5.11 -2.30
CA ALA A 112 -4.56 -6.05 -1.52
C ALA A 112 -4.65 -5.68 -0.04
N PHE A 113 -3.64 -4.97 0.49
CA PHE A 113 -3.73 -4.34 1.80
C PHE A 113 -4.53 -3.03 1.75
N TYR A 114 -4.21 -2.16 0.79
CA TYR A 114 -4.73 -0.80 0.69
C TYR A 114 -6.25 -0.77 0.53
N ILE A 115 -6.80 -1.49 -0.46
CA ILE A 115 -8.22 -1.37 -0.83
C ILE A 115 -9.13 -1.77 0.36
N PRO A 116 -8.96 -2.95 0.98
CA PRO A 116 -9.77 -3.32 2.14
C PRO A 116 -9.55 -2.39 3.34
N ASN A 117 -8.33 -1.88 3.55
CA ASN A 117 -8.05 -0.92 4.61
C ASN A 117 -8.85 0.39 4.43
N GLN A 118 -8.96 0.89 3.20
CA GLN A 118 -9.76 2.07 2.88
C GLN A 118 -11.28 1.82 2.99
N ILE A 119 -11.75 0.62 2.65
CA ILE A 119 -13.18 0.25 2.73
C ILE A 119 -13.66 0.16 4.18
N VAL A 120 -12.83 -0.42 5.07
CA VAL A 120 -13.25 -0.79 6.44
C VAL A 120 -12.98 0.31 7.47
N LYS A 121 -12.19 1.33 7.15
CA LYS A 121 -11.89 2.43 8.06
C LYS A 121 -13.18 3.15 8.52
N SER A 122 -13.41 3.17 9.83
CA SER A 122 -14.74 3.32 10.44
C SER A 122 -15.26 4.74 10.66
N GLU A 123 -14.56 5.81 10.24
CA GLU A 123 -14.99 7.19 10.53
C GLU A 123 -15.34 8.03 9.30
N LYS A 124 -14.63 7.85 8.17
CA LYS A 124 -14.96 8.50 6.89
C LYS A 124 -14.45 7.63 5.74
N LYS A 125 -15.37 6.93 5.08
CA LYS A 125 -15.07 6.32 3.78
C LYS A 125 -14.79 7.46 2.81
N ASP A 126 -13.58 7.54 2.29
CA ASP A 126 -13.24 8.47 1.21
C ASP A 126 -13.35 7.72 -0.12
N PRO A 127 -14.45 7.89 -0.89
CA PRO A 127 -14.67 7.15 -2.12
C PRO A 127 -13.58 7.42 -3.15
N VAL A 128 -12.90 8.58 -3.09
CA VAL A 128 -11.81 8.93 -4.02
C VAL A 128 -10.61 8.00 -3.80
N ARG A 129 -10.26 7.71 -2.55
CA ARG A 129 -9.15 6.80 -2.22
C ARG A 129 -9.41 5.38 -2.70
N ILE A 130 -10.63 4.90 -2.48
CA ILE A 130 -11.07 3.58 -2.94
C ILE A 130 -10.99 3.52 -4.47
N LEU A 131 -11.51 4.54 -5.16
CA LEU A 131 -11.46 4.63 -6.62
C LEU A 131 -10.02 4.64 -7.15
N ILE A 132 -9.12 5.42 -6.54
CA ILE A 132 -7.68 5.44 -6.88
C ILE A 132 -7.09 4.02 -6.76
N GLY A 133 -7.35 3.35 -5.63
CA GLY A 133 -6.90 1.97 -5.42
C GLY A 133 -7.40 1.01 -6.48
N PHE A 134 -8.69 1.08 -6.83
CA PHE A 134 -9.27 0.23 -7.87
C PHE A 134 -8.71 0.49 -9.27
N ILE A 135 -8.53 1.76 -9.66
CA ILE A 135 -7.94 2.10 -10.96
C ILE A 135 -6.52 1.51 -11.07
N ILE A 136 -5.70 1.71 -10.03
CA ILE A 136 -4.32 1.19 -10.02
C ILE A 136 -4.30 -0.34 -9.97
N PHE A 137 -5.28 -0.94 -9.28
CA PHE A 137 -5.47 -2.38 -9.28
C PHE A 137 -5.81 -2.94 -10.67
N LEU A 138 -6.69 -2.27 -11.42
CA LEU A 138 -6.99 -2.66 -12.80
C LEU A 138 -5.75 -2.56 -13.70
N ILE A 139 -5.00 -1.46 -13.63
CA ILE A 139 -3.75 -1.30 -14.37
C ILE A 139 -2.78 -2.43 -14.01
N THR A 140 -2.57 -2.67 -12.72
CA THR A 140 -1.69 -3.74 -12.22
C THR A 140 -2.11 -5.11 -12.75
N SER A 141 -3.43 -5.37 -12.77
CA SER A 141 -4.00 -6.63 -13.24
C SER A 141 -3.81 -6.82 -14.74
N VAL A 142 -4.03 -5.78 -15.54
CA VAL A 142 -3.79 -5.81 -17.00
C VAL A 142 -2.35 -6.16 -17.31
N TYR A 143 -1.38 -5.48 -16.68
CA TYR A 143 0.04 -5.78 -16.90
C TYR A 143 0.41 -7.20 -16.45
N LYS A 144 0.02 -7.60 -15.24
CA LYS A 144 0.39 -8.91 -14.70
C LYS A 144 -0.29 -10.08 -15.42
N LEU A 145 -1.58 -9.98 -15.70
CA LEU A 145 -2.37 -11.08 -16.21
C LEU A 145 -2.40 -11.15 -17.74
N ILE A 146 -2.35 -10.01 -18.43
CA ILE A 146 -2.48 -9.97 -19.90
C ILE A 146 -1.10 -9.84 -20.53
N PHE A 147 -0.32 -8.83 -20.15
CA PHE A 147 0.96 -8.56 -20.81
C PHE A 147 2.08 -9.50 -20.37
N TRP A 148 2.11 -9.91 -19.09
CA TRP A 148 3.21 -10.73 -18.56
C TRP A 148 2.82 -12.17 -18.22
N LEU A 149 1.52 -12.50 -18.28
CA LEU A 149 0.98 -13.84 -17.98
C LEU A 149 1.49 -14.40 -16.62
N ASP A 150 1.73 -13.51 -15.65
CA ASP A 150 2.39 -13.81 -14.37
C ASP A 150 1.35 -14.03 -13.25
N PHE A 151 0.52 -15.06 -13.46
CA PHE A 151 -0.61 -15.38 -12.58
C PHE A 151 -0.17 -15.73 -11.15
N ILE A 152 0.88 -16.54 -11.01
CA ILE A 152 1.35 -17.03 -9.69
C ILE A 152 1.75 -15.85 -8.82
N THR A 153 2.65 -14.99 -9.31
CA THR A 153 3.15 -13.82 -8.58
C THR A 153 2.04 -12.81 -8.27
N TYR A 154 1.05 -12.71 -9.15
CA TYR A 154 -0.12 -11.85 -8.95
C TYR A 154 -1.02 -12.36 -7.83
N PHE A 155 -1.47 -13.61 -7.91
CA PHE A 155 -2.41 -14.18 -6.93
C PHE A 155 -1.77 -14.43 -5.57
N SER A 156 -0.50 -14.85 -5.53
CA SER A 156 0.23 -14.97 -4.26
C SER A 156 0.38 -13.62 -3.57
N GLY A 157 0.66 -12.54 -4.32
CA GLY A 157 0.76 -11.20 -3.76
C GLY A 157 -0.58 -10.67 -3.28
N LEU A 158 -1.68 -10.98 -3.98
CA LEU A 158 -3.04 -10.73 -3.50
C LEU A 158 -3.30 -11.46 -2.18
N GLY A 159 -3.02 -12.76 -2.12
CA GLY A 159 -3.22 -13.59 -0.94
C GLY A 159 -2.43 -13.08 0.27
N VAL A 160 -1.14 -12.83 0.08
CA VAL A 160 -0.26 -12.30 1.13
C VAL A 160 -0.72 -10.92 1.61
N GLY A 161 -1.00 -9.98 0.70
CA GLY A 161 -1.46 -8.64 1.08
C GLY A 161 -2.80 -8.65 1.81
N PHE A 162 -3.72 -9.54 1.40
CA PHE A 162 -5.01 -9.72 2.07
C PHE A 162 -4.85 -10.34 3.46
N LEU A 163 -3.95 -11.31 3.64
CA LEU A 163 -3.62 -11.87 4.95
C LEU A 163 -3.03 -10.83 5.91
N ILE A 164 -2.14 -9.95 5.42
CA ILE A 164 -1.63 -8.82 6.20
C ILE A 164 -2.79 -7.93 6.65
N TRP A 165 -3.71 -7.60 5.75
CA TRP A 165 -4.87 -6.79 6.08
C TRP A 165 -5.76 -7.46 7.14
N ILE A 166 -6.08 -8.75 7.01
CA ILE A 166 -6.84 -9.51 8.01
C ILE A 166 -6.16 -9.40 9.37
N PHE A 167 -4.85 -9.66 9.43
CA PHE A 167 -4.09 -9.63 10.68
C PHE A 167 -4.11 -8.23 11.32
N SER A 168 -3.82 -7.19 10.54
CA SER A 168 -3.91 -5.79 10.97
C SER A 168 -5.32 -5.44 11.47
N TYR A 169 -6.36 -5.87 10.77
CA TYR A 169 -7.75 -5.61 11.14
C TYR A 169 -8.13 -6.31 12.47
N LEU A 170 -7.72 -7.56 12.66
CA LEU A 170 -7.97 -8.32 13.89
C LEU A 170 -7.31 -7.67 15.12
N ILE A 171 -6.10 -7.11 14.97
CA ILE A 171 -5.44 -6.34 16.03
C ILE A 171 -6.31 -5.14 16.45
N SER A 172 -6.80 -4.38 15.47
CA SER A 172 -7.68 -3.23 15.75
C SER A 172 -8.96 -3.65 16.47
N LYS A 173 -9.62 -4.72 16.02
CA LYS A 173 -10.88 -5.19 16.61
C LYS A 173 -10.73 -5.79 18.01
N LYS A 174 -9.67 -6.57 18.25
CA LYS A 174 -9.39 -7.20 19.57
C LYS A 174 -9.12 -6.15 20.64
N MET A 175 -8.44 -5.05 20.29
CA MET A 175 -8.17 -3.96 21.22
C MET A 175 -9.42 -3.11 21.53
N LEU A 176 -10.35 -2.93 20.58
CA LEU A 176 -11.62 -2.24 20.83
C LEU A 176 -12.47 -2.99 21.87
N ARG A 177 -12.53 -4.33 21.79
CA ARG A 177 -13.30 -5.14 22.74
C ARG A 177 -12.79 -5.05 24.18
N ARG A 178 -11.49 -4.85 24.40
CA ARG A 178 -10.89 -4.72 25.74
C ARG A 178 -11.18 -3.39 26.45
N LYS A 179 -11.66 -2.37 25.73
CA LYS A 179 -12.05 -1.07 26.33
C LYS A 179 -13.53 -1.01 26.74
N ASN A 180 -14.34 -1.97 26.31
CA ASN A 180 -15.78 -2.03 26.57
C ASN A 180 -16.16 -3.10 27.62
N ILE A 181 -15.17 -3.64 28.33
CA ILE A 181 -15.29 -4.53 29.49
C ILE A 181 -14.59 -3.81 30.64
#